data_AF-A0A2G7GTN6-F1
#
_entry.id   AF-A0A2G7GTN6-F1
#
_cell.length_a   1.000
_cell.length_b   1.000
_cell.length_c   1.000
_cell.angle_alpha   90.00
_cell.angle_beta   90.00
_cell.angle_gamma   90.00
#
_symmetry.space_group_name_H-M   'P 1'
#
loop_
_entity.id
_entity.type
_entity.pdbx_description
1 polymer ?
#
loop_
_entity_poly.entity_id
_entity_poly.type
_entity_poly.pdbx_seq_one_letter_code
_entity_poly.pdbx_strand_id
1 'polypeptide(L)'
;MRAALDSVQGQSHPRVAAIAAHLSAAKRDLWTRIAAATGTPVPPDDAGLTRLSNWEISAAQALPAHTLTLTVPTADPAAAGGEPPMTVAALIRLNAALTGSRAAQVRRLAQQPRLA
;
A
#
# COMPACT_ATOMS: atom_id res chain seq x y z
N MET A 1 12.72 -5.18 -4.92
CA MET A 1 12.13 -3.84 -4.63
C MET A 1 13.22 -2.78 -4.50
N ARG A 2 14.26 -2.98 -3.67
CA ARG A 2 15.43 -2.07 -3.56
C ARG A 2 16.09 -1.71 -4.90
N ALA A 3 16.42 -2.70 -5.74
CA ALA A 3 17.11 -2.47 -7.01
C ALA A 3 16.32 -1.62 -8.03
N ALA A 4 14.98 -1.68 -8.01
CA ALA A 4 14.15 -0.90 -8.95
C ALA A 4 13.94 0.55 -8.48
N LEU A 5 14.20 0.83 -7.20
CA LEU A 5 14.15 2.18 -6.63
C LEU A 5 15.53 2.85 -6.70
N ASP A 6 16.62 2.09 -6.53
CA ASP A 6 17.99 2.62 -6.64
C ASP A 6 18.41 2.95 -8.08
N SER A 7 17.90 2.23 -9.09
CA SER A 7 18.22 2.52 -10.50
C SER A 7 17.65 3.85 -11.02
N VAL A 8 16.87 4.58 -10.20
CA VAL A 8 16.18 5.82 -10.57
C VAL A 8 16.79 7.07 -9.91
N GLN A 9 17.84 6.92 -9.07
CA GLN A 9 18.44 8.01 -8.28
C GLN A 9 19.04 9.19 -9.09
N GLY A 10 19.10 9.13 -10.41
CA GLY A 10 19.56 10.26 -11.23
C GLY A 10 18.51 11.32 -11.56
N GLN A 11 17.22 10.96 -11.60
CA GLN A 11 16.10 11.86 -11.91
C GLN A 11 14.80 11.07 -11.67
N SER A 12 14.17 11.26 -10.51
CA SER A 12 12.85 10.69 -10.24
C SER A 12 11.84 11.25 -11.23
N HIS A 13 11.57 10.51 -12.31
CA HIS A 13 10.57 10.86 -13.30
C HIS A 13 9.25 11.20 -12.56
N PRO A 14 8.59 12.36 -12.81
CA PRO A 14 7.47 12.84 -12.01
C PRO A 14 6.34 11.80 -11.90
N ARG A 15 6.18 10.98 -12.92
CA ARG A 15 5.26 9.83 -12.95
C ARG A 15 5.58 8.74 -11.91
N VAL A 16 6.86 8.42 -11.68
CA VAL A 16 7.28 7.46 -10.65
C VAL A 16 7.05 8.04 -9.25
N ALA A 17 7.34 9.32 -9.05
CA ALA A 17 7.03 10.02 -7.80
C ALA A 17 5.52 10.02 -7.50
N ALA A 18 4.68 10.31 -8.50
CA ALA A 18 3.22 10.26 -8.36
C ALA A 18 2.70 8.85 -8.04
N ILE A 19 3.24 7.81 -8.69
CA ILE A 19 2.89 6.41 -8.39
C ILE A 19 3.26 6.06 -6.95
N ALA A 20 4.45 6.45 -6.49
CA ALA A 20 4.91 6.20 -5.13
C ALA A 20 4.07 6.95 -4.08
N ALA A 21 3.71 8.21 -4.35
CA ALA A 21 2.86 9.02 -3.47
C ALA A 21 1.46 8.41 -3.35
N HIS A 22 0.83 8.05 -4.47
CA HIS A 22 -0.49 7.42 -4.48
C HIS A 22 -0.48 6.05 -3.78
N LEU A 23 0.56 5.23 -4.00
CA LEU A 23 0.71 3.96 -3.30
C LEU A 23 0.88 4.15 -1.79
N SER A 24 1.64 5.17 -1.37
CA SER A 24 1.82 5.48 0.06
C SER A 24 0.51 5.88 0.71
N ALA A 25 -0.27 6.75 0.05
CA ALA A 25 -1.59 7.16 0.53
C ALA A 25 -2.55 5.98 0.65
N ALA A 26 -2.64 5.14 -0.39
CA ALA A 26 -3.49 3.94 -0.38
C ALA A 26 -3.09 2.95 0.71
N LYS A 27 -1.79 2.73 0.92
CA LYS A 27 -1.27 1.87 2.01
C LYS A 27 -1.66 2.39 3.38
N ARG A 28 -1.51 3.69 3.61
CA ARG A 28 -1.87 4.30 4.90
C ARG A 28 -3.36 4.19 5.16
N ASP A 29 -4.19 4.51 4.17
CA ASP A 29 -5.64 4.37 4.30
C ASP A 29 -6.05 2.94 4.69
N LEU A 30 -5.55 1.93 3.98
CA LEU A 30 -5.82 0.52 4.30
C LEU A 30 -5.37 0.15 5.72
N TRP A 31 -4.16 0.54 6.12
CA TRP A 31 -3.63 0.23 7.45
C TRP A 31 -4.34 1.00 8.57
N THR A 32 -4.81 2.22 8.33
CA THR A 32 -5.65 2.95 9.27
C THR A 32 -6.98 2.23 9.50
N ARG A 33 -7.60 1.69 8.45
CA ARG A 33 -8.83 0.88 8.59
C ARG A 33 -8.58 -0.43 9.34
N ILE A 34 -7.46 -1.12 9.06
CA ILE A 34 -7.07 -2.32 9.81
C ILE A 34 -6.81 -1.98 11.28
N ALA A 35 -6.09 -0.90 11.56
CA ALA A 35 -5.80 -0.43 12.91
C ALA A 35 -7.10 -0.15 13.68
N ALA A 36 -8.06 0.54 13.06
CA ALA A 36 -9.37 0.81 13.66
C ALA A 36 -10.14 -0.49 13.99
N ALA A 37 -10.08 -1.50 13.13
CA ALA A 37 -10.80 -2.76 13.33
C ALA A 37 -10.10 -3.72 14.32
N THR A 38 -8.79 -3.62 14.49
CA THR A 38 -7.97 -4.59 15.25
C THR A 38 -7.34 -4.03 16.51
N GLY A 39 -7.38 -2.70 16.72
CA GLY A 39 -6.67 -2.02 17.80
C GLY A 39 -5.15 -2.00 17.62
N THR A 40 -4.65 -2.26 16.42
CA THR A 40 -3.21 -2.23 16.12
C THR A 40 -2.69 -0.81 15.89
N PRO A 41 -1.36 -0.59 15.94
CA PRO A 41 -0.79 0.72 15.71
C PRO A 41 -1.14 1.28 14.32
N VAL A 42 -1.39 2.59 14.26
CA VAL A 42 -1.59 3.31 13.00
C VAL A 42 -0.29 3.44 12.21
N PRO A 43 -0.36 3.52 10.86
CA PRO A 43 0.82 3.69 10.02
C PRO A 43 1.49 5.06 10.27
N PRO A 44 2.83 5.15 10.12
CA PRO A 44 3.54 6.42 10.25
C PRO A 44 3.25 7.39 9.07
N ASP A 45 2.93 8.64 9.39
CA ASP A 45 2.59 9.69 8.41
C ASP A 45 3.80 10.21 7.63
N ASP A 46 4.97 10.28 8.26
CA ASP A 46 6.18 10.87 7.67
C ASP A 46 7.12 9.84 7.00
N ALA A 47 6.72 8.57 7.03
CA ALA A 47 7.53 7.50 6.47
C ALA A 47 7.42 7.49 4.94
N GLY A 48 8.52 7.81 4.26
CA GLY A 48 8.66 7.48 2.83
C GLY A 48 8.36 6.00 2.56
N LEU A 49 7.95 5.67 1.34
CA LEU A 49 7.40 4.36 0.95
C LEU A 49 8.20 3.15 1.47
N THR A 50 9.54 3.23 1.48
CA THR A 50 10.41 2.17 2.02
C THR A 50 10.22 1.92 3.51
N ARG A 51 10.16 2.99 4.32
CA ARG A 51 9.94 2.86 5.77
C ARG A 51 8.52 2.36 6.04
N LEU A 52 7.52 2.81 5.29
CA LEU A 52 6.15 2.32 5.36
C LEU A 52 6.07 0.82 5.03
N SER A 53 6.78 0.36 4.00
CA SER A 53 6.83 -1.06 3.64
C SER A 53 7.64 -1.94 4.59
N ASN A 54 8.57 -1.40 5.36
CA ASN A 54 9.20 -2.18 6.43
C ASN A 54 8.28 -2.28 7.64
N TRP A 55 7.63 -1.17 7.99
CA TRP A 55 6.66 -1.13 9.09
C TRP A 55 5.49 -2.09 8.85
N GLU A 56 4.95 -2.17 7.62
CA GLU A 56 3.80 -3.04 7.33
C GLU A 56 4.12 -4.54 7.53
N ILE A 57 5.37 -4.95 7.31
CA ILE A 57 5.79 -6.34 7.56
C ILE A 57 5.74 -6.64 9.05
N SER A 58 6.29 -5.76 9.88
CA SER A 58 6.25 -5.90 11.33
C SER A 58 4.82 -5.83 11.87
N ALA A 59 4.00 -4.92 11.36
CA ALA A 59 2.59 -4.80 11.73
C ALA A 59 1.79 -6.06 11.36
N ALA A 60 2.00 -6.60 10.16
CA ALA A 60 1.34 -7.83 9.73
C ALA A 60 1.76 -9.06 10.55
N GLN A 61 3.02 -9.14 10.97
CA GLN A 61 3.52 -10.21 11.84
C GLN A 61 3.00 -10.12 13.28
N ALA A 62 2.73 -8.90 13.76
CA ALA A 62 2.19 -8.66 15.09
C ALA A 62 0.67 -8.91 15.19
N LEU A 63 -0.03 -9.08 14.07
CA LEU A 63 -1.48 -9.34 14.07
C LEU A 63 -1.80 -10.72 14.66
N PRO A 64 -2.64 -10.81 15.71
CA PRO A 64 -3.12 -12.08 16.19
C PRO A 64 -3.96 -12.80 15.11
N ALA A 65 -3.84 -14.12 14.99
CA ALA A 65 -4.53 -14.88 13.95
C ALA A 65 -6.07 -14.69 13.95
N HIS A 66 -6.68 -14.49 15.12
CA HIS A 66 -8.11 -14.25 15.25
C HIS A 66 -8.57 -12.91 14.65
N THR A 67 -7.67 -11.93 14.51
CA THR A 67 -8.00 -10.63 13.90
C THR A 67 -8.14 -10.71 12.39
N LEU A 68 -7.58 -11.74 11.75
CA LEU A 68 -7.59 -11.90 10.29
C LEU A 68 -8.99 -12.11 9.70
N THR A 69 -9.91 -12.64 10.50
CA THR A 69 -11.31 -12.87 10.12
C THR A 69 -12.23 -11.71 10.47
N LEU A 70 -11.73 -10.68 11.17
CA LEU A 70 -12.52 -9.49 11.49
C LEU A 70 -12.88 -8.75 10.22
N THR A 71 -14.16 -8.41 10.10
CA THR A 71 -14.68 -7.61 9.01
C THR A 71 -14.38 -6.15 9.25
N VAL A 72 -13.73 -5.52 8.29
CA VAL A 72 -13.43 -4.09 8.29
C VAL A 72 -14.56 -3.38 7.51
N PRO A 73 -15.21 -2.38 8.13
CA PRO A 73 -16.19 -1.56 7.44
C PRO A 73 -15.59 -0.86 6.24
N THR A 74 -16.45 -0.55 5.29
CA THR A 74 -16.11 0.16 4.07
C THR A 74 -15.86 1.63 4.42
N ALA A 75 -15.02 2.33 3.66
CA ALA A 75 -14.77 3.76 3.96
C ALA A 75 -16.02 4.62 3.82
N ASP A 76 -16.90 4.25 2.89
CA ASP A 76 -18.19 4.90 2.69
C ASP A 76 -19.29 3.84 2.52
N PRO A 77 -19.99 3.47 3.61
CA PRO A 77 -21.08 2.50 3.55
C PRO A 77 -22.35 3.05 2.87
N ALA A 78 -22.43 4.37 2.65
CA ALA A 78 -23.58 5.03 2.02
C ALA A 78 -23.37 5.30 0.51
N ALA A 79 -22.14 5.13 -0.01
CA ALA A 79 -21.87 5.26 -1.43
C ALA A 79 -22.67 4.25 -2.26
N ALA A 80 -23.42 4.74 -3.26
CA ALA A 80 -24.10 3.87 -4.22
C ALA A 80 -23.06 3.08 -5.03
N GLY A 81 -23.07 1.75 -4.90
CA GLY A 81 -22.02 0.87 -5.42
C GLY A 81 -20.85 0.64 -4.45
N GLY A 82 -21.07 0.88 -3.15
CA GLY A 82 -20.07 0.81 -2.08
C GLY A 82 -19.17 -0.41 -2.14
N GLU A 83 -17.89 -0.19 -1.82
CA GLU A 83 -16.90 -1.26 -1.66
C GLU A 83 -17.50 -2.35 -0.75
N PRO A 84 -17.41 -3.65 -1.07
CA PRO A 84 -17.91 -4.68 -0.17
C PRO A 84 -17.06 -4.70 1.11
N PRO A 85 -17.66 -4.96 2.29
CA PRO A 85 -16.89 -5.13 3.51
C PRO A 85 -15.89 -6.27 3.33
N MET A 86 -14.66 -6.04 3.77
CA MET A 86 -13.55 -6.97 3.59
C MET A 86 -13.00 -7.41 4.93
N THR A 87 -12.54 -8.65 5.02
CA THR A 87 -11.80 -9.09 6.20
C THR A 87 -10.42 -8.44 6.26
N VAL A 88 -9.81 -8.34 7.44
CA VAL A 88 -8.41 -7.91 7.59
C VAL A 88 -7.49 -8.70 6.66
N ALA A 89 -7.67 -10.02 6.54
CA ALA A 89 -6.92 -10.84 5.59
C ALA A 89 -7.14 -10.46 4.13
N ALA A 90 -8.35 -10.05 3.74
CA ALA A 90 -8.63 -9.57 2.39
C ALA A 90 -7.95 -8.23 2.13
N LEU A 91 -7.96 -7.30 3.09
CA LEU A 91 -7.27 -6.01 2.97
C LEU A 91 -5.74 -6.16 2.88
N ILE A 92 -5.14 -7.07 3.65
CA ILE A 92 -3.70 -7.37 3.56
C ILE A 92 -3.35 -7.90 2.16
N ARG A 93 -4.16 -8.81 1.61
CA ARG A 93 -3.98 -9.33 0.25
C ARG A 93 -4.15 -8.25 -0.81
N LEU A 94 -5.13 -7.36 -0.65
CA LEU A 94 -5.33 -6.21 -1.54
C LEU A 94 -4.12 -5.27 -1.52
N ASN A 95 -3.59 -4.95 -0.35
CA ASN A 95 -2.39 -4.13 -0.20
C ASN A 95 -1.18 -4.77 -0.93
N ALA A 96 -0.98 -6.09 -0.77
CA ALA A 96 0.08 -6.81 -1.46
C ALA A 96 -0.09 -6.76 -3.00
N ALA A 97 -1.32 -6.95 -3.49
CA ALA A 97 -1.64 -6.88 -4.92
C ALA A 97 -1.39 -5.48 -5.51
N LEU A 98 -1.82 -4.42 -4.80
CA LEU A 98 -1.56 -3.03 -5.20
C LEU A 98 -0.06 -2.76 -5.32
N THR A 99 0.72 -3.21 -4.32
CA THR A 99 2.18 -3.06 -4.31
C THR A 99 2.83 -3.76 -5.50
N GLY A 100 2.43 -5.00 -5.79
CA GLY A 100 2.94 -5.78 -6.93
C GLY A 100 2.60 -5.12 -8.28
N SER A 101 1.37 -4.65 -8.43
CA SER A 101 0.90 -3.96 -9.64
C SER A 101 1.67 -2.66 -9.90
N ARG A 102 1.84 -1.82 -8.87
CA ARG A 102 2.61 -0.56 -9.00
C ARG A 102 4.10 -0.82 -9.26
N ALA A 103 4.69 -1.84 -8.64
CA ALA A 103 6.07 -2.23 -8.94
C ALA A 103 6.23 -2.68 -10.41
N ALA A 104 5.27 -3.43 -10.96
CA ALA A 104 5.26 -3.79 -12.37
C ALA A 104 5.11 -2.56 -13.28
N GLN A 105 4.27 -1.61 -12.90
CA GLN A 105 4.11 -0.35 -13.63
C GLN A 105 5.41 0.48 -13.66
N VAL A 106 6.10 0.61 -12.53
CA VAL A 106 7.39 1.33 -12.46
C VAL A 106 8.46 0.63 -13.29
N ARG A 107 8.55 -0.71 -13.24
CA ARG A 107 9.48 -1.47 -14.09
C ARG A 107 9.23 -1.24 -15.57
N ARG A 108 7.96 -1.25 -16.00
CA ARG A 108 7.60 -0.96 -17.41
C ARG A 108 8.01 0.45 -17.81
N LEU A 109 7.79 1.45 -16.97
CA LEU A 109 8.22 2.83 -17.23
C LEU A 109 9.74 2.95 -17.32
N ALA A 110 10.48 2.23 -16.48
CA ALA A 110 11.95 2.23 -16.51
C ALA A 110 12.54 1.54 -17.76
N GLN A 111 11.79 0.60 -18.36
CA GLN A 111 12.18 -0.13 -19.57
C GLN A 111 11.72 0.56 -20.86
N GLN A 112 10.89 1.60 -20.79
CA GLN A 112 10.51 2.37 -21.96
C GLN A 112 11.70 3.21 -22.43
N PRO A 113 12.09 3.12 -23.72
CA PRO A 113 13.11 4.02 -24.26
C PRO A 113 12.63 5.45 -24.08
N ARG A 114 13.52 6.32 -23.57
CA ARG A 114 13.25 7.76 -23.54
C ARG A 114 13.10 8.20 -24.99
N LEU A 115 11.86 8.42 -25.43
CA LEU A 115 11.63 9.13 -26.69
C LEU A 115 12.19 10.53 -26.49
N ALA A 116 13.36 10.75 -27.09
CA ALA A 116 14.01 12.04 -27.24
C ALA A 116 13.32 12.85 -28.34
#